data_AF-A0A7T5RYY0-F1
#
_entry.id   AF-A0A7T5RYY0-F1
#
_cell.length_a   1.000
_cell.length_b   1.000
_cell.length_c   1.000
_cell.angle_alpha   90.00
_cell.angle_beta   90.00
_cell.angle_gamma   90.00
#
_symmetry.space_group_name_H-M   'P 1'
#
loop_
_entity.id
_entity.type
_entity.pdbx_description
1 polymer ?
#
loop_
_entity_poly.entity_id
_entity_poly.type
_entity_poly.pdbx_seq_one_letter_code
_entity_poly.pdbx_strand_id
1 'polypeptide(L)'
;MEGIEKSHCNAVLGAISKSTYAFWQSTVEEALRPILKYGKSDTLGMDAMAEITIIETLQEYDHLSAIITEEAGGREKIRFSHPEDHHLFRTVFISDPTDRSSQIKAALESTPDKTKSVLETVNNQEFKEMWEAKFGTPLPITGGSSAITCVRKGLPIFSVIVNYITRQLFLACSAGCYSYELPIEQTKLDLETILTNGENIFFHDTCRSDHMRHFTTFMGKSTYKENFIASHFMSEADMIKNLRYDLPGGPSRALYLSKLQPLENQIGFVFANGEKITEWIHWLPYLRFARKKDDQGEPALKLFEVYQDQPYTKEGILMSTPPAYSIFQPVNGSDRMVIGVNKFAAFANPSKIRSTLILTLADNHWATRAVNQYGYRPIEFFSE
;
A
#
# COMPACT_ATOMS: atom_id res chain seq x y z
N MET A 1 -4.50 -19.43 -6.46
CA MET A 1 -5.38 -18.44 -7.10
C MET A 1 -5.89 -18.99 -8.42
N GLU A 2 -7.21 -19.07 -8.61
CA GLU A 2 -7.82 -19.69 -9.80
C GLU A 2 -9.07 -18.92 -10.26
N GLY A 3 -9.58 -19.26 -11.45
CA GLY A 3 -10.84 -18.73 -11.98
C GLY A 3 -10.92 -17.21 -12.05
N ILE A 4 -12.00 -16.65 -11.48
CA ILE A 4 -12.29 -15.20 -11.49
C ILE A 4 -11.17 -14.39 -10.82
N GLU A 5 -10.55 -14.91 -9.77
CA GLU A 5 -9.46 -14.19 -9.08
C GLU A 5 -8.20 -14.10 -9.93
N LYS A 6 -7.86 -15.17 -10.66
CA LYS A 6 -6.77 -15.14 -11.67
C LYS A 6 -7.07 -14.11 -12.76
N SER A 7 -8.32 -14.05 -13.22
CA SER A 7 -8.75 -13.06 -14.23
C SER A 7 -8.61 -11.63 -13.73
N HIS A 8 -9.07 -11.33 -12.50
CA HIS A 8 -8.89 -10.02 -11.88
C HIS A 8 -7.41 -9.66 -11.67
N CYS A 9 -6.59 -10.63 -11.23
CA CYS A 9 -5.15 -10.39 -11.06
C CYS A 9 -4.47 -10.06 -12.39
N ASN A 10 -4.80 -10.79 -13.47
CA ASN A 10 -4.27 -10.51 -14.80
C ASN A 10 -4.70 -9.14 -15.33
N ALA A 11 -5.96 -8.75 -15.10
CA ALA A 11 -6.45 -7.42 -15.46
C ALA A 11 -5.69 -6.31 -14.74
N VAL A 12 -5.46 -6.48 -13.43
CA VAL A 12 -4.68 -5.53 -12.62
C VAL A 12 -3.21 -5.49 -13.06
N LEU A 13 -2.59 -6.63 -13.34
CA LEU A 13 -1.22 -6.70 -13.88
C LEU A 13 -1.11 -5.95 -15.21
N GLY A 14 -2.11 -6.10 -16.09
CA GLY A 14 -2.20 -5.35 -17.34
C GLY A 14 -2.35 -3.84 -17.11
N ALA A 15 -3.28 -3.43 -16.24
CA ALA A 15 -3.55 -2.02 -15.94
C ALA A 15 -2.33 -1.30 -15.33
N ILE A 16 -1.72 -1.88 -14.29
CA ILE A 16 -0.56 -1.29 -13.61
C ILE A 16 0.68 -1.29 -14.51
N SER A 17 0.87 -2.33 -15.33
CA SER A 17 1.95 -2.39 -16.30
C SER A 17 1.78 -1.31 -17.36
N LYS A 18 0.60 -1.20 -17.98
CA LYS A 18 0.30 -0.16 -18.98
C LYS A 18 0.51 1.25 -18.43
N SER A 19 0.04 1.51 -17.22
CA SER A 19 0.27 2.77 -16.50
C SER A 19 1.76 3.06 -16.29
N THR A 20 2.50 2.06 -15.80
CA THR A 20 3.94 2.18 -15.56
C THR A 20 4.73 2.47 -16.84
N TYR A 21 4.45 1.74 -17.93
CA TYR A 21 5.13 1.97 -19.21
C TYR A 21 4.77 3.33 -19.82
N ALA A 22 3.52 3.80 -19.66
CA ALA A 22 3.14 5.14 -20.10
C ALA A 22 3.96 6.22 -19.36
N PHE A 23 4.12 6.08 -18.04
CA PHE A 23 4.99 6.97 -17.26
C PHE A 23 6.46 6.89 -17.71
N TRP A 24 6.99 5.69 -17.87
CA TRP A 24 8.38 5.45 -18.30
C TRP A 24 8.69 5.98 -19.70
N GLN A 25 7.75 5.89 -20.63
CA GLN A 25 7.88 6.37 -22.00
C GLN A 25 7.70 7.89 -22.09
N SER A 26 7.02 8.52 -21.14
CA SER A 26 6.91 9.98 -21.09
C SER A 26 8.28 10.63 -20.87
N THR A 27 8.44 11.84 -21.41
CA THR A 27 9.60 12.66 -21.12
C THR A 27 9.54 13.19 -19.68
N VAL A 28 10.69 13.52 -19.10
CA VAL A 28 10.75 14.15 -17.78
C VAL A 28 9.93 15.45 -17.75
N GLU A 29 9.93 16.23 -18.83
CA GLU A 29 9.11 17.43 -18.94
C GLU A 29 7.61 17.12 -18.85
N GLU A 30 7.12 16.11 -19.58
CA GLU A 30 5.71 15.71 -19.57
C GLU A 30 5.27 15.18 -18.20
N ALA A 31 6.11 14.36 -17.56
CA ALA A 31 5.85 13.85 -16.22
C ALA A 31 5.68 14.96 -15.18
N LEU A 32 6.47 16.03 -15.29
CA LEU A 32 6.47 17.19 -14.38
C LEU A 32 5.43 18.26 -14.75
N ARG A 33 4.83 18.18 -15.94
CA ARG A 33 3.86 19.18 -16.42
C ARG A 33 2.55 19.06 -15.62
N PRO A 34 2.03 20.15 -15.01
CA PRO A 34 0.73 20.11 -14.36
C PRO A 34 -0.42 19.86 -15.34
N ILE A 35 -1.41 19.05 -14.94
CA ILE A 35 -2.59 18.71 -15.74
C ILE A 35 -3.85 19.29 -15.09
N LEU A 36 -4.44 20.29 -15.75
CA LEU A 36 -5.63 21.00 -15.26
C LEU A 36 -6.94 20.16 -15.29
N LYS A 37 -6.93 18.97 -15.89
CA LYS A 37 -8.12 18.12 -16.09
C LYS A 37 -8.79 17.68 -14.78
N TYR A 38 -8.07 17.71 -13.65
CA TYR A 38 -8.59 17.31 -12.33
C TYR A 38 -9.09 18.47 -11.47
N GLY A 39 -9.07 19.71 -11.97
CA GLY A 39 -9.62 20.87 -11.25
C GLY A 39 -8.78 21.36 -10.07
N LYS A 40 -7.67 20.67 -9.74
CA LYS A 40 -6.58 21.20 -8.91
C LYS A 40 -5.39 21.53 -9.81
N SER A 41 -4.72 22.64 -9.54
CA SER A 41 -3.57 23.11 -10.32
C SER A 41 -2.25 22.37 -10.01
N ASP A 42 -2.28 21.40 -9.10
CA ASP A 42 -1.10 20.71 -8.55
C ASP A 42 -0.92 19.25 -9.03
N THR A 43 -1.94 18.63 -9.64
CA THR A 43 -1.84 17.27 -10.18
C THR A 43 -0.85 17.22 -11.34
N LEU A 44 0.22 16.44 -11.20
CA LEU A 44 1.28 16.33 -12.20
C LEU A 44 0.89 15.34 -13.30
N GLY A 45 1.57 15.43 -14.45
CA GLY A 45 1.39 14.52 -15.58
C GLY A 45 1.51 13.06 -15.18
N MET A 46 2.50 12.74 -14.33
CA MET A 46 2.70 11.38 -13.82
C MET A 46 1.53 10.85 -12.97
N ASP A 47 0.92 11.68 -12.12
CA ASP A 47 -0.21 11.26 -11.28
C ASP A 47 -1.46 11.07 -12.14
N ALA A 48 -1.75 12.07 -12.99
CA ALA A 48 -2.91 12.07 -13.86
C ALA A 48 -2.89 10.92 -14.87
N MET A 49 -1.74 10.67 -15.51
CA MET A 49 -1.59 9.63 -16.52
C MET A 49 -1.75 8.23 -15.92
N ALA A 50 -1.13 7.99 -14.77
CA ALA A 50 -1.24 6.72 -14.08
C ALA A 50 -2.70 6.44 -13.69
N GLU A 51 -3.36 7.42 -13.09
CA GLU A 51 -4.74 7.27 -12.64
C GLU A 51 -5.72 7.04 -13.79
N ILE A 52 -5.64 7.83 -14.88
CA ILE A 52 -6.49 7.66 -16.07
C ILE A 52 -6.31 6.26 -16.65
N THR A 53 -5.06 5.85 -16.86
CA THR A 53 -4.74 4.58 -17.50
C THR A 53 -5.26 3.39 -16.69
N ILE A 54 -5.11 3.44 -15.36
CA ILE A 54 -5.62 2.40 -14.45
C ILE A 54 -7.15 2.33 -14.51
N ILE A 55 -7.83 3.47 -14.40
CA ILE A 55 -9.29 3.52 -14.39
C ILE A 55 -9.85 3.02 -15.71
N GLU A 56 -9.41 3.56 -16.85
CA GLU A 56 -9.92 3.19 -18.17
C GLU A 56 -9.71 1.69 -18.43
N THR A 57 -8.52 1.16 -18.13
CA THR A 57 -8.20 -0.26 -18.36
C THR A 57 -9.05 -1.19 -17.48
N LEU A 58 -9.28 -0.84 -16.21
CA LEU A 58 -10.09 -1.66 -15.31
C LEU A 58 -11.59 -1.55 -15.63
N GLN A 59 -12.08 -0.39 -16.06
CA GLN A 59 -13.46 -0.21 -16.50
C GLN A 59 -13.75 -0.96 -17.80
N GLU A 60 -12.81 -0.98 -18.75
CA GLU A 60 -12.91 -1.79 -19.96
C GLU A 60 -12.99 -3.29 -19.64
N TYR A 61 -12.22 -3.74 -18.64
CA TYR A 61 -12.23 -5.14 -18.19
C TYR A 61 -13.52 -5.51 -17.44
N ASP A 62 -13.94 -4.71 -16.47
CA ASP A 62 -15.14 -4.94 -15.65
C ASP A 62 -15.82 -3.61 -15.27
N HIS A 63 -16.72 -3.15 -16.13
CA HIS A 63 -17.52 -1.94 -15.94
C HIS A 63 -18.46 -1.97 -14.72
N LEU A 64 -18.63 -3.14 -14.07
CA LEU A 64 -19.45 -3.27 -12.87
C LEU A 64 -18.63 -3.19 -11.59
N SER A 65 -17.30 -3.31 -11.68
CA SER A 65 -16.38 -3.18 -10.55
C SER A 65 -16.33 -1.75 -10.02
N ALA A 66 -16.11 -1.60 -8.72
CA ALA A 66 -15.84 -0.30 -8.14
C ALA A 66 -14.33 -0.03 -8.17
N ILE A 67 -13.93 1.15 -8.63
CA ILE A 67 -12.52 1.56 -8.67
C ILE A 67 -12.37 2.79 -7.77
N ILE A 68 -11.53 2.68 -6.76
CA ILE A 68 -11.24 3.73 -5.79
C ILE A 68 -9.79 4.16 -5.98
N THR A 69 -9.60 5.43 -6.31
CA THR A 69 -8.29 6.11 -6.40
C THR A 69 -8.30 7.37 -5.54
N GLU A 70 -7.18 8.08 -5.43
CA GLU A 70 -7.12 9.35 -4.69
C GLU A 70 -8.14 10.37 -5.22
N GLU A 71 -8.18 10.61 -6.54
CA GLU A 71 -8.98 11.67 -7.17
C GLU A 71 -10.33 11.20 -7.71
N ALA A 72 -10.44 9.98 -8.23
CA ALA A 72 -11.68 9.46 -8.83
C ALA A 72 -12.68 8.85 -7.83
N GLY A 73 -12.30 8.65 -6.57
CA GLY A 73 -13.21 8.12 -5.53
C GLY A 73 -14.51 8.92 -5.35
N GLY A 74 -14.57 10.18 -5.81
CA GLY A 74 -15.78 11.01 -5.73
C GLY A 74 -16.64 11.11 -7.00
N ARG A 75 -16.24 10.49 -8.13
CA ARG A 75 -16.92 10.73 -9.42
C ARG A 75 -18.15 9.86 -9.67
N GLU A 76 -18.20 8.67 -9.08
CA GLU A 76 -19.37 7.80 -9.14
C GLU A 76 -19.71 7.30 -7.74
N LYS A 77 -20.94 7.54 -7.27
CA LYS A 77 -21.42 6.92 -6.03
C LYS A 77 -21.36 5.41 -6.23
N ILE A 78 -20.54 4.71 -5.45
CA ILE A 78 -20.53 3.25 -5.42
C ILE A 78 -21.94 2.80 -5.04
N ARG A 79 -22.68 2.22 -5.99
CA ARG A 79 -24.05 1.77 -5.77
C ARG A 79 -24.04 0.32 -5.36
N PHE A 80 -24.36 0.06 -4.09
CA PHE A 80 -24.59 -1.29 -3.58
C PHE A 80 -26.08 -1.61 -3.67
N SER A 81 -26.43 -2.68 -4.38
CA SER A 81 -27.81 -3.18 -4.45
C SER A 81 -28.32 -3.65 -3.08
N HIS A 82 -27.41 -4.27 -2.30
CA HIS A 82 -27.67 -4.85 -0.99
C HIS A 82 -26.48 -4.56 -0.06
N PRO A 83 -26.45 -3.41 0.64
CA PRO A 83 -25.29 -2.99 1.44
C PRO A 83 -25.05 -3.83 2.70
N GLU A 84 -25.99 -4.68 3.10
CA GLU A 84 -25.92 -5.52 4.30
C GLU A 84 -25.43 -6.96 4.02
N ASP A 85 -25.40 -7.41 2.76
CA ASP A 85 -25.00 -8.78 2.40
C ASP A 85 -23.58 -8.80 1.83
N HIS A 86 -22.66 -9.33 2.63
CA HIS A 86 -21.24 -9.34 2.29
C HIS A 86 -20.90 -10.29 1.14
N HIS A 87 -21.74 -11.30 0.91
CA HIS A 87 -21.57 -12.29 -0.15
C HIS A 87 -22.02 -11.77 -1.52
N LEU A 88 -22.87 -10.74 -1.55
CA LEU A 88 -23.33 -10.07 -2.76
C LEU A 88 -22.44 -8.89 -3.18
N PHE A 89 -21.36 -8.61 -2.43
CA PHE A 89 -20.46 -7.51 -2.74
C PHE A 89 -19.65 -7.75 -4.02
N ARG A 90 -19.66 -6.73 -4.87
CA ARG A 90 -18.87 -6.62 -6.10
C ARG A 90 -17.38 -6.50 -5.79
N THR A 91 -16.56 -6.86 -6.76
CA THR A 91 -15.12 -6.61 -6.74
C THR A 91 -14.85 -5.11 -6.63
N VAL A 92 -13.95 -4.75 -5.71
CA VAL A 92 -13.47 -3.38 -5.51
C VAL A 92 -11.97 -3.37 -5.77
N PHE A 93 -11.54 -2.53 -6.71
CA PHE A 93 -10.14 -2.21 -6.93
C PHE A 93 -9.81 -0.91 -6.21
N ILE A 94 -8.79 -0.93 -5.36
CA ILE A 94 -8.31 0.25 -4.64
C ILE A 94 -6.89 0.51 -5.09
N SER A 95 -6.62 1.72 -5.57
CA SER A 95 -5.33 2.08 -6.15
C SER A 95 -4.77 3.33 -5.51
N ASP A 96 -3.46 3.30 -5.32
CA ASP A 96 -2.60 4.47 -5.18
C ASP A 96 -1.83 4.62 -6.50
N PRO A 97 -2.28 5.49 -7.43
CA PRO A 97 -1.72 5.55 -8.77
C PRO A 97 -0.23 5.91 -8.78
N THR A 98 0.17 6.85 -7.91
CA THR A 98 1.55 7.31 -7.78
C THR A 98 1.80 7.75 -6.34
N ASP A 99 2.40 6.86 -5.56
CA ASP A 99 2.94 7.19 -4.24
C ASP A 99 4.25 7.98 -4.38
N ARG A 100 4.53 8.82 -3.36
CA ARG A 100 5.73 9.67 -3.30
C ARG A 100 5.91 10.58 -4.52
N SER A 101 4.82 11.02 -5.12
CA SER A 101 4.84 11.95 -6.25
C SER A 101 5.70 13.19 -6.00
N SER A 102 5.71 13.72 -4.77
CA SER A 102 6.57 14.86 -4.42
C SER A 102 8.07 14.54 -4.42
N GLN A 103 8.47 13.34 -4.01
CA GLN A 103 9.87 12.88 -4.07
C GLN A 103 10.27 12.53 -5.50
N ILE A 104 9.39 11.87 -6.27
CA ILE A 104 9.60 11.62 -7.71
C ILE A 104 9.81 12.94 -8.43
N LYS A 105 8.95 13.93 -8.18
CA LYS A 105 9.08 15.29 -8.73
C LYS A 105 10.46 15.87 -8.42
N ALA A 106 10.84 15.92 -7.15
CA ALA A 106 12.13 16.50 -6.73
C ALA A 106 13.34 15.75 -7.32
N ALA A 107 13.24 14.42 -7.47
CA ALA A 107 14.26 13.60 -8.11
C ALA A 107 14.38 13.92 -9.60
N LEU A 108 13.26 13.92 -10.32
CA LEU A 108 13.19 14.22 -11.75
C LEU A 108 13.60 15.67 -12.05
N GLU A 109 13.25 16.63 -11.19
CA GLU A 109 13.69 18.04 -11.26
C GLU A 109 15.21 18.20 -11.23
N SER A 110 15.93 17.28 -10.59
CA SER A 110 17.41 17.29 -10.57
C SER A 110 18.07 16.77 -11.86
N THR A 111 17.28 16.20 -12.80
CA THR A 111 17.81 15.66 -14.07
C THR A 111 18.14 16.81 -15.04
N PRO A 112 19.37 16.94 -15.58
CA PRO A 112 19.74 18.08 -16.43
C PRO A 112 18.95 18.17 -17.75
N ASP A 113 18.76 17.03 -18.41
CA ASP A 113 18.06 16.94 -19.69
C ASP A 113 16.62 16.47 -19.48
N LYS A 114 15.67 17.39 -19.65
CA LYS A 114 14.23 17.13 -19.46
C LYS A 114 13.56 16.44 -20.65
N THR A 115 14.26 16.33 -21.78
CA THR A 115 13.74 15.72 -23.01
C THR A 115 13.88 14.21 -23.03
N LYS A 116 14.72 13.65 -22.15
CA LYS A 116 14.86 12.20 -21.96
C LYS A 116 13.58 11.59 -21.43
N SER A 117 13.39 10.32 -21.76
CA SER A 117 12.34 9.51 -21.14
C SER A 117 12.62 9.34 -19.64
N VAL A 118 11.54 9.16 -18.86
CA VAL A 118 11.66 8.82 -17.44
C VAL A 118 12.43 7.51 -17.27
N LEU A 119 12.21 6.52 -18.14
CA LEU A 119 12.90 5.23 -18.08
C LEU A 119 14.42 5.36 -18.21
N GLU A 120 14.90 6.14 -19.17
CA GLU A 120 16.33 6.42 -19.32
C GLU A 120 16.90 7.10 -18.08
N THR A 121 16.11 7.99 -17.47
CA THR A 121 16.51 8.74 -16.27
C THR A 121 16.65 7.82 -15.06
N VAL A 122 15.64 7.00 -14.77
CA VAL A 122 15.64 6.13 -13.57
C VAL A 122 16.58 4.92 -13.70
N ASN A 123 16.93 4.53 -14.93
CA ASN A 123 17.93 3.49 -15.17
C ASN A 123 19.37 3.97 -14.92
N ASN A 124 19.63 5.28 -14.84
CA ASN A 124 20.94 5.80 -14.49
C ASN A 124 21.28 5.45 -13.02
N GLN A 125 22.46 4.88 -12.81
CA GLN A 125 22.98 4.55 -11.47
C GLN A 125 23.10 5.79 -10.57
N GLU A 126 23.50 6.94 -11.12
CA GLU A 126 23.58 8.19 -10.37
C GLU A 126 22.21 8.65 -9.84
N PHE A 127 21.14 8.38 -10.60
CA PHE A 127 19.78 8.69 -10.17
C PHE A 127 19.36 7.83 -8.97
N LYS A 128 19.71 6.55 -9.00
CA LYS A 128 19.44 5.59 -7.90
C LYS A 128 20.19 5.96 -6.64
N GLU A 129 21.49 6.27 -6.76
CA GLU A 129 22.33 6.71 -5.64
C GLU A 129 21.83 8.02 -5.05
N MET A 130 21.43 8.97 -5.90
CA MET A 130 20.82 10.22 -5.46
C MET A 130 19.51 9.98 -4.72
N TRP A 131 18.66 9.07 -5.21
CA TRP A 131 17.42 8.71 -4.54
C TRP A 131 17.68 8.16 -3.14
N GLU A 132 18.56 7.18 -3.02
CA GLU A 132 18.84 6.55 -1.71
C GLU A 132 19.44 7.56 -0.73
N ALA A 133 20.31 8.45 -1.20
CA ALA A 133 20.92 9.50 -0.39
C ALA A 133 19.89 10.54 0.12
N LYS A 134 18.87 10.88 -0.69
CA LYS A 134 17.89 11.93 -0.34
C LYS A 134 16.61 11.42 0.30
N PHE A 135 16.13 10.26 -0.13
CA PHE A 135 14.79 9.75 0.18
C PHE A 135 14.81 8.40 0.91
N GLY A 136 15.99 7.83 1.12
CA GLY A 136 16.22 6.69 1.98
C GLY A 136 16.44 5.37 1.23
N THR A 137 16.89 4.37 1.97
CA THR A 137 17.25 3.01 1.53
C THR A 137 16.38 1.96 2.25
N PRO A 138 16.14 0.76 1.69
CA PRO A 138 16.57 0.28 0.37
C PRO A 138 15.62 0.71 -0.76
N LEU A 139 16.20 1.03 -1.92
CA LEU A 139 15.47 1.51 -3.10
C LEU A 139 14.24 0.66 -3.51
N PRO A 140 14.27 -0.69 -3.46
CA PRO A 140 13.09 -1.53 -3.68
C PRO A 140 11.86 -1.15 -2.85
N ILE A 141 12.09 -0.62 -1.64
CA ILE A 141 11.04 -0.26 -0.68
C ILE A 141 10.75 1.24 -0.72
N THR A 142 11.79 2.08 -0.81
CA THR A 142 11.66 3.55 -0.72
C THR A 142 11.31 4.22 -2.04
N GLY A 143 11.49 3.54 -3.17
CA GLY A 143 11.19 4.08 -4.50
C GLY A 143 9.72 4.45 -4.68
N GLY A 144 9.48 5.49 -5.47
CA GLY A 144 8.12 5.86 -5.88
C GLY A 144 7.42 4.69 -6.58
N SER A 145 6.14 4.49 -6.28
CA SER A 145 5.43 3.28 -6.71
C SER A 145 3.99 3.55 -7.15
N SER A 146 3.46 2.65 -7.98
CA SER A 146 2.03 2.48 -8.21
C SER A 146 1.56 1.25 -7.46
N ALA A 147 0.31 1.23 -7.00
CA ALA A 147 -0.26 0.03 -6.43
C ALA A 147 -1.75 -0.14 -6.70
N ILE A 148 -2.18 -1.39 -6.78
CA ILE A 148 -3.59 -1.78 -6.91
C ILE A 148 -3.85 -3.01 -6.04
N THR A 149 -4.86 -2.93 -5.17
CA THR A 149 -5.38 -4.05 -4.38
C THR A 149 -6.76 -4.42 -4.85
N CYS A 150 -7.02 -5.73 -4.97
CA CYS A 150 -8.35 -6.26 -5.22
C CYS A 150 -8.98 -6.77 -3.93
N VAL A 151 -10.16 -6.26 -3.59
CA VAL A 151 -11.03 -6.78 -2.54
C VAL A 151 -12.27 -7.40 -3.19
N ARG A 152 -12.58 -8.64 -2.85
CA ARG A 152 -13.75 -9.37 -3.38
C ARG A 152 -14.49 -10.03 -2.24
N LYS A 153 -15.82 -9.85 -2.18
CA LYS A 153 -16.67 -10.35 -1.09
C LYS A 153 -16.13 -9.96 0.31
N GLY A 154 -15.58 -8.75 0.41
CA GLY A 154 -14.95 -8.25 1.64
C GLY A 154 -13.58 -8.85 1.98
N LEU A 155 -13.01 -9.74 1.17
CA LEU A 155 -11.68 -10.31 1.41
C LEU A 155 -10.62 -9.66 0.50
N PRO A 156 -9.43 -9.29 1.03
CA PRO A 156 -8.34 -8.79 0.21
C PRO A 156 -7.66 -9.96 -0.50
N ILE A 157 -7.81 -10.03 -1.83
CA ILE A 157 -7.46 -11.20 -2.65
C ILE A 157 -6.01 -11.14 -3.15
N PHE A 158 -5.57 -9.97 -3.60
CA PHE A 158 -4.19 -9.72 -4.00
C PHE A 158 -3.85 -8.23 -3.97
N SER A 159 -2.55 -7.93 -3.91
CA SER A 159 -1.99 -6.59 -4.12
C SER A 159 -0.88 -6.69 -5.15
N VAL A 160 -0.86 -5.76 -6.10
CA VAL A 160 0.23 -5.55 -7.05
C VAL A 160 0.80 -4.17 -6.81
N ILE A 161 2.12 -4.08 -6.64
CA ILE A 161 2.88 -2.85 -6.43
C ILE A 161 3.97 -2.81 -7.48
N VAL A 162 4.19 -1.68 -8.15
CA VAL A 162 5.30 -1.50 -9.09
C VAL A 162 6.15 -0.32 -8.64
N ASN A 163 7.43 -0.58 -8.40
CA ASN A 163 8.42 0.45 -8.10
C ASN A 163 8.94 1.04 -9.42
N TYR A 164 8.68 2.33 -9.63
CA TYR A 164 9.02 3.03 -10.86
C TYR A 164 10.54 3.16 -11.09
N ILE A 165 11.35 3.03 -10.05
CA ILE A 165 12.80 3.27 -10.11
C ILE A 165 13.56 1.96 -10.28
N THR A 166 13.20 0.93 -9.51
CA THR A 166 13.86 -0.38 -9.60
C THR A 166 13.31 -1.27 -10.70
N ARG A 167 12.16 -0.89 -11.29
CA ARG A 167 11.37 -1.73 -12.22
C ARG A 167 10.83 -3.00 -11.59
N GLN A 168 10.89 -3.13 -10.26
CA GLN A 168 10.39 -4.31 -9.57
C GLN A 168 8.88 -4.21 -9.37
N LEU A 169 8.20 -5.25 -9.81
CA LEU A 169 6.82 -5.56 -9.47
C LEU A 169 6.81 -6.47 -8.25
N PHE A 170 5.97 -6.17 -7.28
CA PHE A 170 5.70 -6.99 -6.11
C PHE A 170 4.24 -7.45 -6.13
N LEU A 171 4.03 -8.75 -5.99
CA LEU A 171 2.72 -9.39 -5.96
C LEU A 171 2.55 -10.11 -4.63
N ALA A 172 1.42 -9.92 -3.94
CA ALA A 172 0.98 -10.77 -2.85
C ALA A 172 -0.39 -11.37 -3.18
N CYS A 173 -0.49 -12.69 -3.21
CA CYS A 173 -1.73 -13.41 -3.55
C CYS A 173 -1.74 -14.81 -2.92
N SER A 174 -2.80 -15.60 -3.10
CA SER A 174 -2.88 -16.95 -2.52
C SER A 174 -1.83 -17.96 -2.99
N ALA A 175 -1.08 -17.65 -4.06
CA ALA A 175 0.08 -18.45 -4.47
C ALA A 175 1.37 -18.10 -3.70
N GLY A 176 1.40 -16.97 -2.99
CA GLY A 176 2.57 -16.47 -2.28
C GLY A 176 2.85 -14.99 -2.55
N CYS A 177 4.02 -14.54 -2.08
CA CYS A 177 4.55 -13.21 -2.34
C CYS A 177 5.74 -13.30 -3.31
N TYR A 178 5.72 -12.49 -4.38
CA TYR A 178 6.70 -12.55 -5.46
C TYR A 178 7.24 -11.17 -5.81
N SER A 179 8.52 -11.10 -6.18
CA SER A 179 9.12 -9.96 -6.89
C SER A 179 9.47 -10.35 -8.32
N TYR A 180 9.23 -9.47 -9.27
CA TYR A 180 9.55 -9.68 -10.68
C TYR A 180 10.09 -8.39 -11.28
N GLU A 181 11.22 -8.44 -11.98
CA GLU A 181 11.75 -7.27 -12.69
C GLU A 181 11.00 -7.10 -14.02
N LEU A 182 10.33 -5.97 -14.18
CA LEU A 182 9.67 -5.63 -15.43
C LEU A 182 10.70 -5.41 -16.54
N PRO A 183 10.46 -5.93 -17.75
CA PRO A 183 11.33 -5.68 -18.89
C PRO A 183 11.39 -4.19 -19.26
N ILE A 184 12.35 -3.82 -20.13
CA ILE A 184 12.44 -2.45 -20.66
C ILE A 184 11.32 -2.19 -21.67
N GLU A 185 10.97 -3.20 -22.45
CA GLU A 185 9.89 -3.14 -23.43
C GLU A 185 8.60 -3.71 -22.85
N GLN A 186 7.47 -3.08 -23.17
CA GLN A 186 6.17 -3.52 -22.69
C GLN A 186 5.80 -4.88 -23.28
N THR A 187 5.84 -5.91 -22.44
CA THR A 187 5.32 -7.24 -22.75
C THR A 187 3.97 -7.46 -22.10
N LYS A 188 3.18 -8.39 -22.65
CA LYS A 188 1.99 -8.88 -21.95
C LYS A 188 2.43 -9.50 -20.62
N LEU A 189 1.81 -9.05 -19.54
CA LEU A 189 2.10 -9.51 -18.19
C LEU A 189 0.87 -10.20 -17.61
N ASP A 190 1.06 -11.40 -17.10
CA ASP A 190 0.02 -12.17 -16.43
C ASP A 190 0.59 -12.90 -15.21
N LEU A 191 -0.30 -13.45 -14.38
CA LEU A 191 0.05 -14.13 -13.15
C LEU A 191 1.03 -15.28 -13.41
N GLU A 192 0.85 -16.03 -14.49
CA GLU A 192 1.67 -17.20 -14.80
C GLU A 192 3.12 -16.81 -15.10
N THR A 193 3.31 -15.69 -15.80
CA THR A 193 4.63 -15.09 -16.04
C THR A 193 5.32 -14.76 -14.71
N ILE A 194 4.60 -14.15 -13.76
CA ILE A 194 5.16 -13.80 -12.44
C ILE A 194 5.48 -15.04 -11.62
N LEU A 195 4.60 -16.04 -11.60
CA LEU A 195 4.80 -17.27 -10.82
C LEU A 195 5.97 -18.11 -11.35
N THR A 196 6.22 -18.07 -12.67
CA THR A 196 7.27 -18.86 -13.31
C THR A 196 8.63 -18.17 -13.23
N ASN A 197 8.68 -16.85 -13.42
CA ASN A 197 9.93 -16.11 -13.59
C ASN A 197 10.24 -15.17 -12.42
N GLY A 198 9.32 -14.99 -11.49
CA GLY A 198 9.49 -14.15 -10.30
C GLY A 198 10.22 -14.89 -9.17
N GLU A 199 10.78 -14.10 -8.25
CA GLU A 199 11.42 -14.60 -7.04
C GLU A 199 10.46 -14.55 -5.85
N ASN A 200 10.45 -15.59 -5.03
CA ASN A 200 9.68 -15.58 -3.79
C ASN A 200 10.21 -14.53 -2.80
N ILE A 201 9.31 -13.74 -2.23
CA ILE A 201 9.58 -12.85 -1.11
C ILE A 201 9.16 -13.54 0.18
N PHE A 202 10.13 -13.66 1.09
CA PHE A 202 9.91 -14.15 2.45
C PHE A 202 10.02 -13.01 3.45
N PHE A 203 9.37 -13.20 4.58
CA PHE A 203 9.40 -12.29 5.71
C PHE A 203 10.30 -12.83 6.81
N HIS A 204 10.91 -11.93 7.57
CA HIS A 204 11.93 -12.29 8.55
C HIS A 204 11.36 -13.20 9.64
N ASP A 205 12.12 -14.22 10.04
CA ASP A 205 11.67 -15.26 10.99
C ASP A 205 11.69 -14.80 12.43
N THR A 206 12.65 -13.93 12.79
CA THR A 206 12.79 -13.36 14.12
C THR A 206 13.31 -11.95 14.08
N CYS A 207 12.66 -11.04 14.79
CA CYS A 207 13.29 -9.77 15.14
C CYS A 207 14.19 -10.01 16.35
N ARG A 208 15.49 -9.69 16.26
CA ARG A 208 16.35 -9.64 17.47
C ARG A 208 15.65 -8.77 18.52
N SER A 209 15.79 -9.09 19.80
CA SER A 209 15.00 -8.45 20.87
C SER A 209 15.12 -6.91 20.89
N ASP A 210 16.26 -6.39 20.45
CA ASP A 210 16.53 -4.96 20.26
C ASP A 210 15.79 -4.37 19.04
N HIS A 211 15.62 -5.15 17.97
CA HIS A 211 14.93 -4.71 16.75
C HIS A 211 13.41 -4.74 16.85
N MET A 212 12.83 -5.52 17.78
CA MET A 212 11.37 -5.63 17.96
C MET A 212 10.66 -4.28 18.17
N ARG A 213 11.37 -3.29 18.74
CA ARG A 213 10.87 -1.95 18.97
C ARG A 213 11.12 -0.99 17.82
N HIS A 214 12.07 -1.30 16.94
CA HIS A 214 12.39 -0.45 15.80
C HIS A 214 11.21 -0.41 14.84
N PHE A 215 10.92 0.77 14.30
CA PHE A 215 9.75 0.92 13.46
C PHE A 215 9.87 2.03 12.45
N THR A 216 8.87 2.06 11.57
CA THR A 216 8.75 3.05 10.52
C THR A 216 7.32 3.58 10.48
N THR A 217 7.18 4.89 10.29
CA THR A 217 5.88 5.58 10.22
C THR A 217 6.03 6.96 9.60
N PHE A 218 4.96 7.51 9.03
CA PHE A 218 4.97 8.89 8.56
C PHE A 218 4.86 9.87 9.75
N MET A 219 5.85 10.76 9.91
CA MET A 219 5.91 11.82 10.93
C MET A 219 6.13 13.23 10.37
N GLY A 220 6.20 13.39 9.05
CA GLY A 220 6.63 14.63 8.40
C GLY A 220 5.76 15.88 8.62
N LYS A 221 4.62 15.78 9.33
CA LYS A 221 3.77 16.94 9.69
C LYS A 221 3.30 16.80 11.14
N SER A 222 3.14 17.92 11.85
CA SER A 222 2.77 17.96 13.28
C SER A 222 1.57 17.08 13.63
N THR A 223 0.51 17.15 12.81
CA THR A 223 -0.71 16.33 12.96
C THR A 223 -0.46 14.82 13.08
N TYR A 224 0.56 14.30 12.39
CA TYR A 224 0.90 12.88 12.46
C TYR A 224 1.67 12.57 13.74
N LYS A 225 2.62 13.42 14.13
CA LYS A 225 3.32 13.26 15.42
C LYS A 225 2.33 13.28 16.58
N GLU A 226 1.37 14.21 16.55
CA GLU A 226 0.30 14.31 17.55
C GLU A 226 -0.59 13.05 17.57
N ASN A 227 -1.01 12.54 16.41
CA ASN A 227 -1.78 11.30 16.31
C ASN A 227 -1.02 10.09 16.86
N PHE A 228 0.29 9.99 16.61
CA PHE A 228 1.12 8.92 17.16
C PHE A 228 1.20 9.02 18.68
N ILE A 229 1.47 10.20 19.24
CA ILE A 229 1.54 10.40 20.69
C ILE A 229 0.19 10.05 21.34
N ALA A 230 -0.92 10.48 20.72
CA ALA A 230 -2.29 10.19 21.17
C ALA A 230 -2.64 8.69 21.10
N SER A 231 -1.93 7.89 20.31
CA SER A 231 -2.11 6.43 20.33
C SER A 231 -1.72 5.82 21.67
N HIS A 232 -0.79 6.43 22.42
CA HIS A 232 -0.15 5.87 23.62
C HIS A 232 0.63 4.57 23.40
N PHE A 233 0.89 4.17 22.15
CA PHE A 233 1.57 2.90 21.88
C PHE A 233 3.00 2.82 22.44
N MET A 234 3.69 3.96 22.51
CA MET A 234 4.96 4.10 23.22
C MET A 234 5.19 5.53 23.71
N SER A 235 6.15 5.71 24.63
CA SER A 235 6.55 7.03 25.11
C SER A 235 7.22 7.85 23.99
N GLU A 236 7.19 9.18 24.09
CA GLU A 236 7.88 10.03 23.10
C GLU A 236 9.39 9.77 23.07
N ALA A 237 10.01 9.48 24.23
CA ALA A 237 11.42 9.12 24.30
C ALA A 237 11.71 7.80 23.57
N ASP A 238 10.85 6.79 23.74
CA ASP A 238 10.96 5.53 23.01
C ASP A 238 10.71 5.72 21.51
N MET A 239 9.75 6.57 21.13
CA MET A 239 9.48 6.91 19.73
C MET A 239 10.73 7.46 19.06
N ILE A 240 11.36 8.49 19.65
CA ILE A 240 12.58 9.11 19.11
C ILE A 240 13.71 8.08 19.01
N LYS A 241 13.86 7.23 20.02
CA LYS A 241 14.92 6.22 20.07
C LYS A 241 14.77 5.12 19.02
N ASN A 242 13.54 4.70 18.73
CA ASN A 242 13.27 3.50 17.94
C ASN A 242 12.77 3.77 16.51
N LEU A 243 12.45 5.02 16.17
CA LEU A 243 12.06 5.40 14.81
C LEU A 243 13.26 5.27 13.87
N ARG A 244 13.16 4.38 12.87
CA ARG A 244 14.20 4.15 11.86
C ARG A 244 13.96 4.92 10.58
N TYR A 245 12.69 5.05 10.17
CA TYR A 245 12.32 5.90 9.05
C TYR A 245 11.03 6.64 9.39
N ASP A 246 11.11 7.96 9.29
CA ASP A 246 10.07 8.94 9.64
C ASP A 246 9.31 9.49 8.41
N LEU A 247 9.84 9.24 7.21
CA LEU A 247 9.22 9.53 5.92
C LEU A 247 9.06 8.28 5.01
N PRO A 248 8.63 7.12 5.53
CA PRO A 248 8.19 6.02 4.68
C PRO A 248 6.83 6.41 4.07
N GLY A 249 6.76 6.45 2.75
CA GLY A 249 5.53 6.61 1.99
C GLY A 249 4.98 5.25 1.55
N GLY A 250 3.65 5.17 1.55
CA GLY A 250 2.94 4.40 0.54
C GLY A 250 2.72 2.89 0.70
N PRO A 251 2.31 2.26 -0.41
CA PRO A 251 1.91 0.85 -0.51
C PRO A 251 3.02 -0.15 -0.17
N SER A 252 4.27 0.18 -0.49
CA SER A 252 5.43 -0.72 -0.35
C SER A 252 5.85 -0.98 1.10
N ARG A 253 5.31 -0.23 2.07
CA ARG A 253 5.79 -0.24 3.46
C ARG A 253 5.78 -1.62 4.13
N ALA A 254 4.83 -2.49 3.78
CA ALA A 254 4.83 -3.88 4.29
C ALA A 254 6.15 -4.61 3.99
N LEU A 255 6.83 -4.26 2.88
CA LEU A 255 8.10 -4.86 2.48
C LEU A 255 9.27 -4.52 3.40
N TYR A 256 9.17 -3.51 4.26
CA TYR A 256 10.17 -3.27 5.32
C TYR A 256 10.29 -4.43 6.32
N LEU A 257 9.26 -5.28 6.41
CA LEU A 257 9.28 -6.49 7.25
C LEU A 257 9.78 -7.72 6.48
N SER A 258 10.09 -7.57 5.19
CA SER A 258 10.53 -8.65 4.32
C SER A 258 12.06 -8.76 4.23
N LYS A 259 12.55 -9.84 3.60
CA LYS A 259 13.98 -10.05 3.29
C LYS A 259 14.63 -8.92 2.48
N LEU A 260 13.84 -8.04 1.86
CA LEU A 260 14.33 -6.87 1.14
C LEU A 260 14.94 -5.83 2.08
N GLN A 261 14.56 -5.84 3.36
CA GLN A 261 15.16 -5.00 4.38
C GLN A 261 16.45 -5.64 4.91
N PRO A 262 17.60 -4.94 4.87
CA PRO A 262 18.85 -5.46 5.42
C PRO A 262 18.74 -5.81 6.90
N LEU A 263 19.41 -6.89 7.33
CA LEU A 263 19.30 -7.42 8.69
C LEU A 263 19.79 -6.43 9.75
N GLU A 264 20.81 -5.65 9.42
CA GLU A 264 21.37 -4.59 10.26
C GLU A 264 20.39 -3.44 10.51
N ASN A 265 19.42 -3.25 9.62
CA ASN A 265 18.42 -2.19 9.67
C ASN A 265 17.00 -2.75 9.85
N GLN A 266 16.87 -4.01 10.26
CA GLN A 266 15.58 -4.66 10.43
C GLN A 266 14.71 -3.86 11.42
N ILE A 267 13.44 -3.72 11.06
CA ILE A 267 12.42 -3.13 11.91
C ILE A 267 11.46 -4.22 12.41
N GLY A 268 10.88 -4.01 13.60
CA GLY A 268 9.92 -4.93 14.20
C GLY A 268 8.49 -4.71 13.73
N PHE A 269 8.12 -3.49 13.34
CA PHE A 269 6.78 -3.18 12.87
C PHE A 269 6.73 -1.91 12.00
N VAL A 270 5.65 -1.82 11.22
CA VAL A 270 5.22 -0.65 10.46
C VAL A 270 4.00 -0.07 11.15
N PHE A 271 3.97 1.25 11.34
CA PHE A 271 2.83 1.95 11.91
C PHE A 271 2.18 2.80 10.81
N ALA A 272 0.92 2.52 10.48
CA ALA A 272 0.07 3.48 9.77
C ALA A 272 -0.42 4.49 10.80
N ASN A 273 -0.03 5.75 10.65
CA ASN A 273 -0.35 6.86 11.52
C ASN A 273 -1.50 7.72 11.00
N GLY A 274 -2.60 7.09 10.59
CA GLY A 274 -3.76 7.81 10.02
C GLY A 274 -3.56 8.22 8.56
N GLU A 275 -2.76 7.47 7.80
CA GLU A 275 -2.72 7.57 6.35
C GLU A 275 -4.04 7.11 5.71
N LYS A 276 -4.22 7.52 4.45
CA LYS A 276 -5.39 7.19 3.65
C LYS A 276 -5.45 5.68 3.39
N ILE A 277 -6.66 5.15 3.24
CA ILE A 277 -6.90 3.74 2.92
C ILE A 277 -6.23 3.32 1.61
N THR A 278 -6.16 4.23 0.64
CA THR A 278 -5.43 3.97 -0.62
C THR A 278 -3.95 3.71 -0.38
N GLU A 279 -3.34 4.15 0.72
CA GLU A 279 -1.92 3.89 0.99
C GLU A 279 -1.70 2.56 1.72
N TRP A 280 -2.51 2.24 2.74
CA TRP A 280 -2.26 1.07 3.61
C TRP A 280 -3.05 -0.19 3.24
N ILE A 281 -4.10 -0.11 2.41
CA ILE A 281 -4.88 -1.29 2.01
C ILE A 281 -4.02 -2.35 1.30
N HIS A 282 -2.95 -1.89 0.64
CA HIS A 282 -2.00 -2.74 -0.09
C HIS A 282 -1.23 -3.71 0.79
N TRP A 283 -1.25 -3.51 2.11
CA TRP A 283 -0.60 -4.39 3.08
C TRP A 283 -1.46 -5.61 3.40
N LEU A 284 -2.78 -5.54 3.21
CA LEU A 284 -3.71 -6.59 3.67
C LEU A 284 -3.53 -7.92 2.94
N PRO A 285 -3.24 -7.97 1.62
CA PRO A 285 -2.87 -9.24 0.99
C PRO A 285 -1.57 -9.83 1.55
N TYR A 286 -0.58 -9.00 1.89
CA TYR A 286 0.63 -9.48 2.57
C TYR A 286 0.30 -10.05 3.95
N LEU A 287 -0.63 -9.44 4.71
CA LEU A 287 -1.09 -10.02 5.98
C LEU A 287 -1.59 -11.47 5.83
N ARG A 288 -2.27 -11.78 4.72
CA ARG A 288 -2.84 -13.12 4.47
C ARG A 288 -1.82 -14.11 3.90
N PHE A 289 -0.92 -13.63 3.03
CA PHE A 289 -0.12 -14.49 2.16
C PHE A 289 1.38 -14.42 2.39
N ALA A 290 1.87 -13.45 3.17
CA ALA A 290 3.26 -13.40 3.59
C ALA A 290 3.59 -14.66 4.41
N ARG A 291 4.73 -15.27 4.10
CA ARG A 291 5.24 -16.44 4.81
C ARG A 291 6.69 -16.25 5.21
N LYS A 292 7.05 -17.00 6.24
CA LYS A 292 8.42 -17.18 6.69
C LYS A 292 9.14 -18.08 5.69
N LYS A 293 10.47 -18.10 5.69
CA LYS A 293 11.20 -18.96 4.74
C LYS A 293 11.00 -20.43 5.09
N ASP A 294 11.14 -20.74 6.37
CA ASP A 294 11.11 -22.11 6.91
C ASP A 294 9.71 -22.54 7.40
N ASP A 295 8.73 -21.63 7.38
CA ASP A 295 7.34 -21.91 7.77
C ASP A 295 6.35 -21.28 6.77
N GLN A 296 5.68 -22.17 6.01
CA GLN A 296 4.64 -21.81 5.04
C GLN A 296 3.22 -22.01 5.59
N GLY A 297 3.09 -22.57 6.80
CA GLY A 297 1.80 -22.90 7.41
C GLY A 297 1.08 -21.67 7.97
N GLU A 298 1.80 -20.84 8.72
CA GLU A 298 1.23 -19.64 9.35
C GLU A 298 1.62 -18.34 8.62
N PRO A 299 0.74 -17.32 8.58
CA PRO A 299 1.10 -16.00 8.09
C PRO A 299 2.23 -15.37 8.90
N ALA A 300 3.21 -14.78 8.19
CA ALA A 300 4.37 -14.15 8.83
C ALA A 300 4.07 -12.81 9.50
N LEU A 301 2.89 -12.25 9.26
CA LEU A 301 2.50 -10.90 9.68
C LEU A 301 1.25 -10.92 10.54
N LYS A 302 1.14 -9.92 11.42
CA LYS A 302 -0.04 -9.61 12.22
C LYS A 302 -0.42 -8.14 12.03
N LEU A 303 -1.72 -7.86 12.09
CA LEU A 303 -2.27 -6.51 11.98
C LEU A 303 -3.11 -6.20 13.21
N PHE A 304 -2.93 -5.01 13.75
CA PHE A 304 -3.74 -4.47 14.83
C PHE A 304 -4.30 -3.12 14.41
N GLU A 305 -5.58 -2.89 14.71
CA GLU A 305 -6.23 -1.59 14.55
C GLU A 305 -6.14 -0.82 15.87
N VAL A 306 -5.50 0.34 15.79
CA VAL A 306 -5.36 1.27 16.90
C VAL A 306 -6.56 2.21 16.89
N TYR A 307 -7.27 2.23 18.01
CA TYR A 307 -8.31 3.21 18.29
C TYR A 307 -7.94 3.99 19.56
N GLN A 308 -8.30 5.28 19.56
CA GLN A 308 -8.04 6.21 20.66
C GLN A 308 -9.36 6.50 21.39
N ASP A 309 -9.32 6.66 22.71
CA ASP A 309 -10.49 7.04 23.51
C ASP A 309 -11.02 8.42 23.11
N GLN A 310 -10.11 9.35 22.78
CA GLN A 310 -10.43 10.65 22.21
C GLN A 310 -10.09 10.66 20.72
N PRO A 311 -11.09 10.73 19.81
CA PRO A 311 -10.83 10.70 18.38
C PRO A 311 -10.04 11.93 17.94
N TYR A 312 -8.89 11.70 17.31
CA TYR A 312 -8.14 12.76 16.65
C TYR A 312 -8.63 12.96 15.22
N THR A 313 -8.78 14.23 14.80
CA THR A 313 -9.24 14.56 13.43
C THR A 313 -8.28 15.49 12.73
N LYS A 314 -8.21 15.35 11.40
CA LYS A 314 -7.52 16.25 10.49
C LYS A 314 -8.49 16.70 9.42
N GLU A 315 -8.77 18.00 9.35
CA GLU A 315 -9.72 18.57 8.38
C GLU A 315 -11.11 17.90 8.45
N GLY A 316 -11.56 17.54 9.65
CA GLY A 316 -12.84 16.85 9.88
C GLY A 316 -12.83 15.34 9.56
N ILE A 317 -11.66 14.76 9.24
CA ILE A 317 -11.50 13.33 8.98
C ILE A 317 -10.86 12.65 10.21
N LEU A 318 -11.47 11.57 10.70
CA LEU A 318 -10.91 10.76 11.78
C LEU A 318 -9.57 10.15 11.35
N MET A 319 -8.51 10.37 12.12
CA MET A 319 -7.17 9.79 11.86
C MET A 319 -7.04 8.36 12.40
N SER A 320 -7.82 8.03 13.43
CA SER A 320 -7.93 6.71 14.03
C SER A 320 -9.41 6.36 14.15
N THR A 321 -9.86 5.37 13.39
CA THR A 321 -11.27 4.96 13.35
C THR A 321 -11.60 4.07 14.54
N PRO A 322 -12.55 4.45 15.42
CA PRO A 322 -13.02 3.52 16.45
C PRO A 322 -13.76 2.34 15.79
N PRO A 323 -13.90 1.19 16.48
CA PRO A 323 -14.47 -0.03 15.90
C PRO A 323 -15.83 0.16 15.19
N ALA A 324 -16.70 1.05 15.70
CA ALA A 324 -18.00 1.35 15.08
C ALA A 324 -17.91 1.97 13.67
N TYR A 325 -16.81 2.67 13.37
CA TYR A 325 -16.55 3.33 12.09
C TYR A 325 -15.46 2.61 11.28
N SER A 326 -14.90 1.52 11.82
CA SER A 326 -13.89 0.73 11.13
C SER A 326 -14.44 0.11 9.85
N ILE A 327 -13.56 -0.01 8.86
CA ILE A 327 -13.83 -0.81 7.66
C ILE A 327 -13.67 -2.30 7.93
N PHE A 328 -13.01 -2.72 9.01
CA PHE A 328 -12.95 -4.14 9.39
C PHE A 328 -14.18 -4.49 10.22
N GLN A 329 -15.00 -5.37 9.67
CA GLN A 329 -16.26 -5.80 10.25
C GLN A 329 -16.18 -7.28 10.62
N PRO A 330 -16.64 -7.67 11.82
CA PRO A 330 -16.69 -9.08 12.19
C PRO A 330 -17.69 -9.82 11.28
N VAL A 331 -17.37 -11.05 10.92
CA VAL A 331 -18.32 -11.97 10.32
C VAL A 331 -19.27 -12.45 11.43
N ASN A 332 -20.57 -12.54 11.16
CA ASN A 332 -21.59 -12.89 12.16
C ASN A 332 -21.17 -14.07 13.07
N GLY A 333 -20.98 -13.78 14.37
CA GLY A 333 -20.63 -14.78 15.38
C GLY A 333 -19.16 -15.22 15.40
N SER A 334 -18.26 -14.54 14.67
CA SER A 334 -16.83 -14.86 14.59
C SER A 334 -15.98 -13.63 14.89
N ASP A 335 -14.81 -13.86 15.51
CA ASP A 335 -13.76 -12.83 15.68
C ASP A 335 -13.02 -12.55 14.36
N ARG A 336 -13.30 -13.32 13.30
CA ARG A 336 -12.74 -13.10 11.96
C ARG A 336 -13.40 -11.90 11.29
N MET A 337 -12.58 -11.16 10.56
CA MET A 337 -12.94 -9.89 9.95
C MET A 337 -13.09 -10.01 8.43
N VAL A 338 -13.89 -9.12 7.88
CA VAL A 338 -13.99 -8.79 6.45
C VAL A 338 -13.94 -7.28 6.28
N ILE A 339 -13.62 -6.82 5.08
CA ILE A 339 -13.68 -5.42 4.69
C ILE A 339 -15.13 -5.10 4.36
N GLY A 340 -15.75 -4.24 5.17
CA GLY A 340 -17.07 -3.66 4.95
C GLY A 340 -17.04 -2.68 3.80
N VAL A 341 -17.06 -3.18 2.56
CA VAL A 341 -16.97 -2.33 1.37
C VAL A 341 -18.16 -1.37 1.25
N ASN A 342 -19.29 -1.68 1.87
CA ASN A 342 -20.43 -0.77 2.03
C ASN A 342 -20.04 0.56 2.71
N LYS A 343 -19.08 0.53 3.65
CA LYS A 343 -18.55 1.73 4.30
C LYS A 343 -17.95 2.70 3.29
N PHE A 344 -17.41 2.22 2.16
CA PHE A 344 -16.89 3.12 1.11
C PHE A 344 -17.99 4.02 0.53
N ALA A 345 -19.20 3.50 0.31
CA ALA A 345 -20.31 4.31 -0.23
C ALA A 345 -20.82 5.39 0.74
N ALA A 346 -20.49 5.29 2.03
CA ALA A 346 -20.85 6.31 3.01
C ALA A 346 -20.02 7.59 2.88
N PHE A 347 -18.88 7.55 2.18
CA PHE A 347 -17.99 8.69 2.02
C PHE A 347 -18.14 9.31 0.63
N ALA A 348 -18.14 10.64 0.56
CA ALA A 348 -18.13 11.37 -0.70
C ALA A 348 -16.84 11.13 -1.51
N ASN A 349 -15.73 10.82 -0.84
CA ASN A 349 -14.52 10.30 -1.47
C ASN A 349 -13.96 9.18 -0.55
N PRO A 350 -14.11 7.89 -0.92
CA PRO A 350 -13.65 6.75 -0.12
C PRO A 350 -12.15 6.76 0.17
N SER A 351 -11.32 7.42 -0.65
CA SER A 351 -9.88 7.55 -0.40
C SER A 351 -9.56 8.35 0.87
N LYS A 352 -10.52 9.12 1.38
CA LYS A 352 -10.38 9.89 2.63
C LYS A 352 -10.53 9.04 3.88
N ILE A 353 -10.95 7.78 3.81
CA ILE A 353 -10.93 6.89 4.97
C ILE A 353 -9.49 6.78 5.44
N ARG A 354 -9.28 6.95 6.75
CA ARG A 354 -7.97 6.84 7.39
C ARG A 354 -8.08 5.86 8.54
N SER A 355 -6.96 5.19 8.83
CA SER A 355 -6.87 4.27 9.96
C SER A 355 -5.49 4.38 10.58
N THR A 356 -5.43 4.13 11.88
CA THR A 356 -4.16 3.93 12.58
C THR A 356 -3.97 2.44 12.78
N LEU A 357 -2.90 1.87 12.23
CA LEU A 357 -2.69 0.42 12.14
C LEU A 357 -1.26 0.06 12.55
N ILE A 358 -1.09 -1.11 13.15
CA ILE A 358 0.24 -1.69 13.42
C ILE A 358 0.34 -3.00 12.64
N LEU A 359 1.23 -3.04 11.65
CA LEU A 359 1.61 -4.25 10.93
C LEU A 359 2.95 -4.73 11.49
N THR A 360 3.03 -5.97 11.96
CA THR A 360 4.23 -6.49 12.63
C THR A 360 4.51 -7.94 12.25
N LEU A 361 5.75 -8.40 12.47
CA LEU A 361 6.09 -9.82 12.36
C LEU A 361 5.31 -10.63 13.41
N ALA A 362 4.88 -11.84 13.05
CA ALA A 362 4.04 -12.68 13.89
C ALA A 362 4.67 -13.02 15.26
N ASP A 363 6.00 -13.07 15.33
CA ASP A 363 6.83 -13.34 16.51
C ASP A 363 7.31 -12.08 17.24
N ASN A 364 6.86 -10.88 16.84
CA ASN A 364 7.17 -9.66 17.58
C ASN A 364 6.37 -9.62 18.90
N HIS A 365 6.97 -10.24 19.93
CA HIS A 365 6.37 -10.36 21.25
C HIS A 365 6.24 -9.01 21.98
N TRP A 366 7.11 -8.05 21.69
CA TRP A 366 7.01 -6.72 22.27
C TRP A 366 5.76 -5.99 21.76
N ALA A 367 5.59 -5.93 20.43
CA ALA A 367 4.43 -5.29 19.82
C ALA A 367 3.14 -5.99 20.27
N THR A 368 3.10 -7.33 20.21
CA THR A 368 1.94 -8.13 20.65
C THR A 368 1.57 -7.86 22.12
N ARG A 369 2.56 -7.74 23.01
CA ARG A 369 2.29 -7.41 24.42
C ARG A 369 1.77 -5.99 24.58
N ALA A 370 2.38 -5.03 23.89
CA ALA A 370 1.99 -3.63 23.94
C ALA A 370 0.55 -3.43 23.45
N VAL A 371 0.20 -3.98 22.27
CA VAL A 371 -1.16 -3.85 21.73
C VAL A 371 -2.22 -4.48 22.64
N ASN A 372 -1.91 -5.63 23.27
CA ASN A 372 -2.82 -6.28 24.23
C ASN A 372 -3.00 -5.45 25.51
N GLN A 373 -1.95 -4.79 25.99
CA GLN A 373 -2.02 -3.92 27.18
C GLN A 373 -2.94 -2.71 26.93
N TYR A 374 -2.91 -2.15 25.71
CA TYR A 374 -3.74 -1.00 25.34
C TYR A 374 -5.11 -1.41 24.76
N GLY A 375 -5.39 -2.71 24.65
CA GLY A 375 -6.68 -3.21 24.16
C GLY A 375 -6.94 -2.99 22.67
N TYR A 376 -5.91 -2.78 21.85
CA TYR A 376 -6.10 -2.60 20.41
C TYR A 376 -6.66 -3.86 19.75
N ARG A 377 -7.41 -3.68 18.66
CA ARG A 377 -8.16 -4.76 18.04
C ARG A 377 -7.27 -5.57 17.09
N PRO A 378 -7.09 -6.90 17.29
CA PRO A 378 -6.44 -7.73 16.29
C PRO A 378 -7.33 -7.87 15.05
N ILE A 379 -6.73 -7.78 13.88
CA ILE A 379 -7.43 -7.95 12.61
C ILE A 379 -6.98 -9.25 11.98
N GLU A 380 -7.89 -10.22 11.96
CA GLU A 380 -7.66 -11.52 11.33
C GLU A 380 -8.74 -11.79 10.30
N PHE A 381 -8.36 -11.94 9.03
CA PHE A 381 -9.33 -12.20 7.98
C PHE A 381 -9.88 -13.63 8.04
N PHE A 382 -11.12 -13.79 7.58
CA PHE A 382 -11.70 -15.09 7.31
C PHE A 382 -10.88 -15.85 6.23
N SER A 383 -10.58 -17.12 6.50
CA SER A 383 -10.04 -18.09 5.53
C SER A 383 -11.20 -18.91 4.98
N GLU A 384 -11.39 -18.87 3.66
CA GLU A 384 -12.37 -19.73 2.96
C GLU A 384 -11.94 -21.20 2.97
#